data_AF-A0A0W7XA48-F1
#
_entry.id   AF-A0A0W7XA48-F1
#
_cell.length_a   1.000
_cell.length_b   1.000
_cell.length_c   1.000
_cell.angle_alpha   90.00
_cell.angle_beta   90.00
_cell.angle_gamma   90.00
#
_symmetry.space_group_name_H-M   'P 1'
#
loop_
_entity.id
_entity.type
_entity.pdbx_description
1 polymer ?
#
loop_
_entity_poly.entity_id
_entity_poly.type
_entity_poly.pdbx_seq_one_letter_code
_entity_poly.pdbx_strand_id
1 'polypeptide(L)'
;MTPPRGHRAAPPAPEGQWEVRFSDAAAAKGWEDLCQQHRTCEQWQIEVTGGGRVWYLVDVPHGTCWVTYAGTAHPRATDRR
;
A
#
# COMPACT_ATOMS: atom_id res chain seq x y z
N MET A 1 -18.15 5.49 -3.40
CA MET A 1 -18.59 6.24 -2.21
C MET A 1 -17.35 6.65 -1.45
N THR A 2 -17.15 7.93 -1.15
CA THR A 2 -15.95 8.40 -0.46
C THR A 2 -15.92 7.88 0.98
N PRO A 3 -14.80 7.34 1.47
CA PRO A 3 -14.70 6.86 2.84
C PRO A 3 -14.95 7.98 3.87
N PRO A 4 -15.66 7.71 4.98
CA PRO A 4 -15.89 8.69 6.02
C PRO A 4 -14.60 8.99 6.81
N ARG A 5 -14.59 10.12 7.54
CA ARG A 5 -13.51 10.48 8.46
C ARG A 5 -13.20 9.33 9.42
N GLY A 6 -11.91 9.09 9.66
CA GLY A 6 -11.47 8.02 10.54
C GLY A 6 -11.57 6.62 9.91
N HIS A 7 -11.89 6.49 8.62
CA HIS A 7 -11.72 5.21 7.93
C HIS A 7 -10.22 4.88 7.80
N ARG A 8 -9.88 3.59 7.86
CA ARG A 8 -8.48 3.15 7.76
C ARG A 8 -7.97 3.34 6.33
N ALA A 9 -6.75 3.86 6.20
CA ALA A 9 -6.06 4.03 4.91
C ALA A 9 -5.20 2.80 4.55
N ALA A 10 -4.96 1.91 5.53
CA ALA A 10 -4.17 0.69 5.40
C ALA A 10 -4.85 -0.48 6.12
N PRO A 11 -4.41 -1.73 5.89
CA PRO A 11 -4.78 -2.87 6.74
C PRO A 11 -4.56 -2.57 8.23
N PRO A 12 -5.27 -3.27 9.14
CA PRO A 12 -5.08 -3.09 10.58
C PRO A 12 -3.61 -3.23 10.98
N ALA A 13 -3.13 -2.29 11.79
CA ALA A 13 -1.79 -2.36 12.32
C ALA A 13 -1.67 -3.56 13.29
N PRO A 14 -0.51 -4.23 13.37
CA PRO A 14 -0.21 -5.15 14.45
C PRO A 14 -0.33 -4.47 15.82
N GLU A 15 -0.50 -5.28 16.86
CA GLU A 15 -0.61 -4.78 18.23
C GLU A 15 0.61 -3.90 18.63
N GLY A 16 0.34 -2.78 19.30
CA GLY A 16 1.36 -1.83 19.75
C GLY A 16 1.88 -0.88 18.66
N GLN A 17 1.34 -0.92 17.44
CA GLN A 17 1.74 -0.03 16.34
C GLN A 17 0.69 1.03 16.03
N TRP A 18 1.10 2.04 15.25
CA TRP A 18 0.26 3.15 14.85
C TRP A 18 -0.70 2.77 13.72
N GLU A 19 -1.98 3.12 13.86
CA GLU A 19 -2.95 3.01 12.76
C GLU A 19 -2.86 4.21 11.82
N VAL A 20 -2.92 3.96 10.51
CA VAL A 20 -3.05 5.01 9.50
C VAL A 20 -4.51 5.16 9.10
N ARG A 21 -5.08 6.36 9.31
CA ARG A 21 -6.49 6.67 9.07
C ARG A 21 -6.62 8.01 8.35
N PHE A 22 -7.68 8.18 7.58
CA PHE A 22 -7.95 9.46 6.91
C PHE A 22 -8.47 10.50 7.91
N SER A 23 -7.91 11.71 7.86
CA SER A 23 -8.32 12.85 8.68
C SER A 23 -9.73 13.35 8.33
N ASP A 24 -10.12 13.20 7.06
CA ASP A 24 -11.39 13.66 6.49
C ASP A 24 -11.65 12.97 5.14
N ALA A 25 -12.80 13.28 4.54
CA ALA A 25 -13.22 12.72 3.25
C ALA A 25 -12.39 13.22 2.06
N ALA A 26 -11.79 14.42 2.14
CA ALA A 26 -10.97 14.95 1.06
C ALA A 26 -9.64 14.19 0.96
N ALA A 27 -9.03 13.87 2.10
CA ALA A 27 -7.85 13.00 2.17
C ALA A 27 -8.13 11.60 1.60
N ALA A 28 -9.29 11.02 1.94
CA ALA A 28 -9.69 9.72 1.42
C ALA A 28 -9.91 9.74 -0.11
N LYS A 29 -10.57 10.78 -0.63
CA LYS A 29 -10.79 10.96 -2.07
C LYS A 29 -9.47 11.16 -2.83
N GLY A 30 -8.57 12.00 -2.32
CA GLY A 30 -7.25 12.23 -2.93
C GLY A 30 -6.42 10.96 -3.00
N TRP A 31 -6.46 10.13 -1.95
CA TRP A 31 -5.83 8.81 -1.96
C TRP A 31 -6.41 7.88 -3.03
N GLU A 32 -7.75 7.79 -3.15
CA GLU A 32 -8.40 6.98 -4.18
C GLU A 32 -8.03 7.45 -5.60
N ASP A 33 -7.93 8.76 -5.82
CA ASP A 33 -7.53 9.34 -7.11
C ASP A 33 -6.08 9.00 -7.46
N LEU A 34 -5.16 9.08 -6.49
CA LEU A 34 -3.77 8.65 -6.67
C LEU A 34 -3.72 7.16 -6.99
N CYS A 35 -4.41 6.31 -6.23
CA CYS A 35 -4.49 4.89 -6.54
C CYS A 35 -5.06 4.66 -7.95
N GLN A 36 -6.12 5.36 -8.35
CA GLN A 36 -6.74 5.25 -9.67
C GLN A 36 -5.77 5.63 -10.81
N GLN A 37 -4.98 6.69 -10.62
CA GLN A 37 -3.96 7.12 -11.58
C GLN A 37 -2.86 6.06 -11.76
N HIS A 38 -2.52 5.34 -10.68
CA HIS A 38 -1.48 4.31 -10.69
C HIS A 38 -2.03 2.87 -10.80
N ARG A 39 -3.35 2.65 -10.89
CA ARG A 39 -3.98 1.30 -11.01
C ARG A 39 -3.66 0.59 -12.32
N THR A 40 -3.11 1.30 -13.31
CA THR A 40 -2.60 0.71 -14.54
C THR A 40 -1.18 0.18 -14.41
N CYS A 41 -0.45 0.59 -13.37
CA CYS A 41 0.92 0.16 -13.15
C CYS A 41 0.90 -1.25 -12.55
N GLU A 42 1.64 -2.16 -13.18
CA GLU A 42 1.77 -3.53 -12.69
C GLU A 42 2.50 -3.54 -11.34
N GLN A 43 1.94 -4.28 -10.38
CA GLN A 43 2.56 -4.47 -9.07
C GLN A 43 3.42 -5.73 -9.05
N TRP A 44 4.64 -5.56 -8.56
CA TRP A 44 5.63 -6.61 -8.44
C TRP A 44 6.12 -6.71 -6.99
N GLN A 45 6.73 -7.85 -6.67
CA GLN A 45 7.41 -8.05 -5.39
C GLN A 45 8.80 -8.61 -5.61
N ILE A 46 9.73 -8.24 -4.73
CA ILE A 46 11.07 -8.83 -4.67
C ILE A 46 11.42 -9.27 -3.26
N GLU A 47 12.08 -10.42 -3.19
CA GLU A 47 12.78 -10.89 -2.00
C GLU A 47 14.15 -10.23 -1.89
N VAL A 48 14.33 -9.45 -0.82
CA VAL A 48 15.58 -8.71 -0.58
C VAL A 48 16.51 -9.49 0.35
N THR A 49 15.94 -10.18 1.34
CA THR A 49 16.62 -11.07 2.28
C THR A 49 15.74 -12.29 2.54
N GLY A 50 16.20 -13.32 3.27
CA GLY A 50 15.49 -14.59 3.54
C GLY A 50 14.17 -14.52 4.33
N GLY A 51 13.42 -13.45 4.15
CA GLY A 51 12.12 -13.13 4.73
C GLY A 51 11.68 -11.71 4.32
N GLY A 52 12.61 -10.77 4.13
CA GLY A 52 12.28 -9.40 3.76
C GLY A 52 11.74 -9.25 2.34
N ARG A 53 10.74 -8.39 2.17
CA ARG A 53 10.08 -8.11 0.89
C ARG A 53 9.89 -6.63 0.65
N VAL A 54 10.01 -6.24 -0.61
CA VAL A 54 9.58 -4.93 -1.11
C VAL A 54 8.50 -5.17 -2.15
N TRP A 55 7.39 -4.46 -2.04
CA TRP A 55 6.36 -4.39 -3.07
C TRP A 55 6.49 -3.05 -3.78
N TYR A 56 6.37 -3.07 -5.10
CA TYR A 56 6.55 -1.88 -5.91
C TYR A 56 5.65 -1.87 -7.14
N LEU A 57 5.33 -0.66 -7.62
CA LEU A 57 4.63 -0.41 -8.87
C LEU A 57 5.63 0.14 -9.89
N VAL A 58 5.53 -0.33 -11.14
CA VAL A 58 6.35 0.19 -12.25
C VAL A 58 5.48 1.09 -13.12
N ASP A 59 5.74 2.40 -13.07
CA ASP A 59 5.14 3.42 -13.93
C ASP A 59 6.07 3.68 -15.12
N VAL A 60 5.94 2.84 -16.15
CA VAL A 60 6.78 2.92 -17.36
C VAL A 60 6.68 4.27 -18.07
N PRO A 61 5.47 4.85 -18.30
CA PRO A 61 5.34 6.15 -18.96
C PRO A 61 6.12 7.28 -18.27
N HIS A 62 6.16 7.27 -16.93
CA HIS A 62 6.84 8.31 -16.15
C HIS A 62 8.25 7.88 -15.69
N GLY A 63 8.74 6.71 -16.11
CA GLY A 63 10.07 6.20 -15.73
C GLY A 63 10.27 6.09 -14.22
N THR A 64 9.21 5.80 -13.46
CA THR A 64 9.23 5.83 -11.99
C THR A 64 8.86 4.48 -11.39
N CYS A 65 9.63 4.05 -10.38
CA CYS A 65 9.34 2.88 -9.58
C CYS A 65 8.91 3.32 -8.18
N TRP A 66 7.66 3.02 -7.80
CA TRP A 66 7.10 3.42 -6.52
C TRP A 66 7.12 2.24 -5.55
N VAL A 67 7.77 2.40 -4.39
CA VAL A 67 7.69 1.41 -3.31
C VAL A 67 6.37 1.58 -2.57
N THR A 68 5.55 0.54 -2.54
CA THR A 68 4.24 0.55 -1.86
C THR A 68 4.29 -0.17 -0.51
N TYR A 69 5.28 -1.03 -0.29
CA TYR A 69 5.54 -1.68 1.00
C TYR A 69 7.01 -2.12 1.11
N ALA A 70 7.58 -2.01 2.31
CA ALA A 70 8.88 -2.58 2.64
C ALA A 70 8.82 -3.21 4.04
N GLY A 71 9.18 -4.48 4.14
CA GLY A 71 9.16 -5.23 5.40
C GLY A 71 10.35 -6.17 5.50
N THR A 72 10.83 -6.38 6.73
CA THR A 72 11.95 -7.30 7.04
C THR A 72 11.49 -8.73 7.35
N ALA A 73 10.18 -8.97 7.43
CA ALA A 73 9.57 -10.25 7.74
C ALA A 73 8.79 -10.80 6.53
N HIS A 74 8.65 -12.13 6.47
CA HIS A 74 7.86 -12.78 5.43
C HIS A 74 6.39 -12.31 5.52
N PRO A 75 5.80 -11.75 4.44
CA PRO A 75 4.43 -11.29 4.49
C PRO A 75 3.49 -12.49 4.60
N ARG A 76 2.71 -12.55 5.68
CA ARG A 76 1.58 -13.51 5.81
C ARG A 76 0.47 -13.28 4.77
N ALA A 77 0.53 -12.18 4.01
CA ALA A 77 -0.49 -11.80 3.03
C ALA A 77 -0.64 -12.79 1.86
N THR A 78 0.35 -13.65 1.61
CA THR A 78 0.30 -14.70 0.57
C THR A 78 0.03 -16.10 1.09
N ASP A 79 -0.16 -16.29 2.40
CA ASP A 79 -0.63 -17.59 2.92
C ASP A 79 -2.10 -17.79 2.50
N ARG A 80 -2.29 -18.50 1.39
CA ARG A 80 -3.60 -19.09 1.06
C ARG A 80 -3.93 -20.14 2.12
N ARG A 81 -5.08 -19.97 2.79
CA ARG A 81 -5.77 -21.08 3.46
C ARG A 81 -6.13 -22.17 2.47
#